data_AF-K3YKW5-F1
#
_entry.id   AF-K3YKW5-F1
#
_cell.length_a   1.000
_cell.length_b   1.000
_cell.length_c   1.000
_cell.angle_alpha   90.00
_cell.angle_beta   90.00
_cell.angle_gamma   90.00
#
_symmetry.space_group_name_H-M   'P 1'
#
loop_
_entity.id
_entity.type
_entity.pdbx_description
1 polymer ?
#
loop_
_entity_poly.entity_id
_entity_poly.type
_entity_poly.pdbx_seq_one_letter_code
_entity_poly.pdbx_strand_id
1 'polypeptide(L)' 'MGRGKIEIKRIDNATSRQVTFSKRRSGLFKKAKELAILCDAEVGLIVFSSTGRQYDFASTR' A
#
# COMPACT_ATOMS: atom_id res chain seq x y z
N MET A 1 -10.11 -19.87 -3.11
CA MET A 1 -8.82 -20.06 -2.40
C MET A 1 -8.69 -19.00 -1.32
N GLY A 2 -8.46 -19.41 -0.07
CA GLY A 2 -8.33 -18.50 1.09
C GLY A 2 -7.00 -17.75 1.15
N ARG A 3 -6.83 -16.88 2.14
CA ARG A 3 -5.60 -16.11 2.36
C ARG A 3 -4.54 -16.99 3.01
N GLY A 4 -3.53 -17.40 2.25
CA GLY A 4 -2.34 -18.08 2.80
C GLY A 4 -1.46 -17.11 3.61
N LYS A 5 -0.91 -17.59 4.74
CA LYS A 5 0.14 -16.87 5.48
C LYS A 5 1.41 -16.86 4.63
N ILE A 6 2.10 -15.71 4.59
CA ILE A 6 3.39 -15.56 3.92
C ILE A 6 4.39 -14.96 4.92
N GLU A 7 5.67 -15.30 4.77
CA GLU A 7 6.76 -14.67 5.53
C GLU A 7 6.93 -13.21 5.12
N ILE A 8 7.37 -12.37 6.06
CA ILE A 8 7.71 -10.96 5.78
C ILE A 8 9.14 -10.91 5.26
N LYS A 9 9.29 -11.23 3.98
CA LYS A 9 10.53 -11.11 3.20
C LYS A 9 10.22 -10.67 1.77
N ARG A 10 11.25 -10.32 1.00
CA ARG A 10 11.08 -10.00 -0.42
C ARG A 10 10.48 -11.21 -1.15
N ILE A 11 9.42 -10.98 -1.93
CA ILE A 11 8.81 -12.02 -2.77
C ILE A 11 9.67 -12.14 -4.03
N ASP A 12 10.23 -13.31 -4.33
CA ASP A 12 11.13 -13.49 -5.47
C ASP A 12 10.39 -13.53 -6.81
N ASN A 13 9.28 -14.28 -6.88
CA ASN A 13 8.45 -14.36 -8.07
C ASN A 13 7.89 -12.98 -8.44
N ALA A 14 8.26 -12.48 -9.62
CA ALA A 14 7.94 -11.13 -10.07
C ALA A 14 6.42 -10.88 -10.19
N THR A 15 5.68 -11.82 -10.76
CA THR A 15 4.22 -11.72 -10.91
C THR A 15 3.52 -11.67 -9.55
N SER A 16 3.87 -12.58 -8.64
CA SER A 16 3.35 -12.60 -7.27
C SER A 16 3.70 -11.33 -6.50
N ARG A 17 4.91 -10.80 -6.70
CA ARG A 17 5.34 -9.53 -6.09
C ARG A 17 4.53 -8.36 -6.63
N GLN A 18 4.29 -8.28 -7.94
CA GLN A 18 3.50 -7.22 -8.58
C GLN A 18 2.03 -7.24 -8.12
N VAL A 19 1.40 -8.42 -8.12
CA VAL A 19 0.02 -8.58 -7.62
C VAL A 19 -0.07 -8.22 -6.15
N THR A 20 0.89 -8.68 -5.33
CA THR A 20 0.96 -8.37 -3.90
C THR A 20 1.15 -6.87 -3.66
N PHE A 21 2.04 -6.21 -4.41
CA PHE A 21 2.25 -4.77 -4.36
C PHE A 21 0.95 -4.03 -4.63
N SER A 22 0.25 -4.35 -5.74
CA SER A 22 -1.02 -3.71 -6.10
C SER A 22 -2.07 -3.84 -5.00
N LYS A 23 -2.23 -5.02 -4.42
CA LYS A 23 -3.21 -5.27 -3.34
C LYS A 23 -2.83 -4.59 -2.03
N ARG A 24 -1.57 -4.69 -1.59
CA ARG A 24 -1.10 -4.09 -0.34
C ARG A 24 -1.07 -2.57 -0.40
N ARG A 25 -0.62 -1.99 -1.51
CA ARG A 25 -0.66 -0.54 -1.76
C ARG A 25 -2.08 -0.01 -1.63
N SER A 26 -3.05 -0.65 -2.30
CA SER A 26 -4.46 -0.25 -2.20
C SER A 26 -4.99 -0.31 -0.75
N GLY A 27 -4.70 -1.40 -0.03
CA GLY A 27 -5.08 -1.53 1.38
C GLY A 27 -4.43 -0.47 2.30
N LEU A 28 -3.16 -0.16 2.07
CA LEU A 28 -2.43 0.86 2.83
C LEU A 28 -3.01 2.26 2.59
N PHE A 29 -3.28 2.61 1.33
CA PHE A 29 -3.90 3.89 0.96
C PHE A 29 -5.28 4.05 1.61
N LYS A 30 -6.09 2.98 1.60
CA LYS A 30 -7.38 2.97 2.31
C LYS A 30 -7.20 3.26 3.80
N LYS A 31 -6.21 2.63 4.46
CA LYS A 31 -5.93 2.85 5.89
C LYS A 31 -5.43 4.26 6.19
N ALA A 32 -4.56 4.81 5.35
CA ALA A 32 -4.09 6.19 5.48
C ALA A 32 -5.26 7.19 5.40
N LYS A 33 -6.19 6.99 4.46
CA LYS A 33 -7.39 7.81 4.34
C LYS A 33 -8.33 7.66 5.54
N GLU A 34 -8.59 6.43 5.97
CA GLU A 34 -9.42 6.16 7.16
C GLU A 34 -8.86 6.85 8.40
N LEU A 35 -7.54 6.77 8.63
CA LEU A 35 -6.88 7.42 9.75
C LEU A 35 -7.02 8.93 9.71
N ALA A 36 -6.79 9.54 8.54
CA ALA A 36 -6.92 10.99 8.37
C ALA A 36 -8.34 11.47 8.73
N ILE A 37 -9.38 10.76 8.27
CA ILE A 37 -10.78 11.11 8.52
C ILE A 37 -11.19 10.87 9.98
N LEU A 38 -10.87 9.69 10.53
CA LEU A 38 -11.35 9.29 11.85
C LEU A 38 -10.71 10.07 12.99
N CYS A 39 -9.47 10.56 12.79
CA CYS A 39 -8.68 11.19 13.84
C CYS A 39 -8.38 12.67 13.54
N ASP A 40 -8.95 13.26 12.49
CA ASP A 40 -8.64 14.61 12.00
C ASP A 40 -7.12 14.86 11.92
N ALA A 41 -6.41 13.88 11.36
CA ALA A 41 -4.96 13.84 11.32
C ALA A 41 -4.44 14.19 9.93
N GLU A 42 -3.39 15.00 9.86
CA GLU A 42 -2.64 15.23 8.63
C GLU A 42 -1.78 14.00 8.31
N VAL A 43 -2.01 13.36 7.17
CA VAL A 43 -1.38 12.12 6.75
C VAL A 43 -0.83 12.25 5.33
N GLY A 44 0.45 11.92 5.16
CA GLY A 44 1.13 11.81 3.87
C GLY A 44 1.67 10.40 3.64
N LEU A 45 1.54 9.89 2.42
CA LEU A 45 2.06 8.59 2.00
C LEU A 45 2.60 8.68 0.58
N ILE A 46 3.84 8.20 0.37
CA ILE A 46 4.48 8.10 -0.95
C ILE A 46 5.02 6.67 -1.13
N VAL A 47 4.73 6.06 -2.27
CA VAL A 47 5.16 4.70 -2.62
C VAL A 47 5.65 4.67 -4.06
N PHE A 48 6.85 4.13 -4.28
CA PHE A 48 7.39 3.88 -5.61
C PHE A 48 7.26 2.40 -5.97
N SER A 49 6.84 2.09 -7.20
CA SER A 49 6.92 0.73 -7.73
C SER A 49 8.35 0.35 -8.09
N SER A 50 8.57 -0.94 -8.37
CA SER A 50 9.84 -1.40 -8.96
C SER A 50 10.11 -0.85 -10.36
N THR A 51 9.13 -0.20 -11.00
CA THR A 51 9.29 0.48 -12.29
C THR A 51 9.51 1.99 -12.13
N GLY A 52 9.71 2.48 -10.90
CA GLY A 52 9.87 3.91 -10.61
C GLY A 52 8.57 4.72 -10.64
N ARG A 53 7.40 4.08 -10.81
CA ARG A 53 6.13 4.81 -10.81
C ARG A 53 5.79 5.26 -9.40
N GLN A 54 5.57 6.57 -9.24
CA GLN A 54 5.09 7.17 -7.99
C GLN A 54 3.59 6.91 -7.79
N TYR A 55 3.22 6.67 -6.56
CA TYR A 55 1.87 6.72 -6.05
C TYR A 55 1.88 7.48 -4.72
N ASP A 56 0.99 8.44 -4.57
CA ASP A 56 0.93 9.26 -3.37
C ASP A 56 -0.50 9.50 -2.90
N PHE A 57 -0.61 9.75 -1.60
CA PHE A 57 -1.81 10.21 -0.91
C PHE A 57 -1.37 11.31 0.06
N ALA A 58 -2.07 12.42 0.04
CA ALA A 58 -1.95 13.49 1.02
C ALA A 58 -3.37 13.88 1.46
N SER A 59 -3.60 13.96 2.76
CA SER A 59 -4.83 14.54 3.29
C SER A 59 -4.83 16.04 3.05
N THR A 60 -5.82 16.54 2.31
CA THR A 60 -6.20 17.96 2.35
C THR A 60 -7.08 18.17 3.57
N ARG A 61 -6.68 19.12 4.42
CA ARG A 61 -7.52 19.62 5.51
C ARG A 61 -8.75 20.33 4.95
#